data_AF-A0A1F3CNJ6-F1
#
_entry.id   AF-A0A1F3CNJ6-F1
#
_cell.length_a   1.000
_cell.length_b   1.000
_cell.length_c   1.000
_cell.angle_alpha   90.00
_cell.angle_beta   90.00
_cell.angle_gamma   90.00
#
_symmetry.space_group_name_H-M   'P 1'
#
loop_
_entity.id
_entity.type
_entity.pdbx_description
1 polymer ?
#
loop_
_entity_poly.entity_id
_entity_poly.type
_entity_poly.pdbx_seq_one_letter_code
_entity_poly.pdbx_strand_id
1 'polypeptide(L)'
;MWVKRSFLKILSEMKDITKLKDCGIIIDKCIEWLISENEKPAIRCYSIDIIYNLYKIEPQLKNEFISALYIAKEDKSSAVKYKASKTFSFL
;
A
#
# COMPACT_ATOMS: atom_id res chain seq x y z
N MET A 1 3.28 -8.68 13.47
CA MET A 1 4.45 -8.30 14.29
C MET A 1 4.51 -6.77 14.40
N TRP A 2 4.74 -6.19 15.57
CA TRP A 2 4.69 -4.72 15.79
C TRP A 2 5.68 -3.92 14.94
N VAL A 3 6.83 -4.52 14.62
CA VAL A 3 7.88 -3.93 13.79
C VAL A 3 7.39 -3.56 12.38
N LYS A 4 6.63 -4.45 11.71
CA LYS A 4 6.07 -4.19 10.37
C LYS A 4 5.23 -2.90 10.35
N ARG A 5 4.40 -2.71 11.38
CA ARG A 5 3.51 -1.54 11.48
C ARG A 5 4.29 -0.25 11.64
N SER A 6 5.24 -0.21 12.57
CA SER A 6 6.05 0.99 12.82
C SER A 6 6.90 1.34 11.60
N PHE A 7 7.50 0.34 10.97
CA PHE A 7 8.30 0.53 9.76
C PHE A 7 7.46 1.11 8.61
N LEU A 8 6.34 0.48 8.28
CA LEU A 8 5.46 0.97 7.21
C LEU A 8 4.89 2.35 7.50
N LYS A 9 4.55 2.64 8.76
CA LYS A 9 4.10 3.98 9.15
C LYS A 9 5.16 5.03 8.82
N ILE A 10 6.40 4.82 9.23
CA ILE A 10 7.51 5.74 8.94
C ILE A 10 7.64 5.92 7.43
N LEU A 11 7.65 4.81 6.67
CA LEU A 11 7.78 4.86 5.21
C LEU A 11 6.63 5.66 4.55
N SER A 12 5.40 5.48 5.01
CA SER A 12 4.23 6.18 4.48
C SER A 12 4.26 7.69 4.73
N GLU A 13 4.98 8.14 5.76
CA GLU A 13 5.14 9.54 6.14
C GLU A 13 6.40 10.19 5.51
N MET A 14 7.25 9.41 4.84
CA MET A 14 8.43 9.96 4.17
C MET A 14 8.04 10.78 2.93
N LYS A 15 8.57 12.01 2.86
CA LYS A 15 8.35 12.90 1.70
C LYS A 15 8.93 12.36 0.40
N ASP A 16 10.05 11.65 0.47
CA ASP A 16 10.78 11.19 -0.69
C ASP A 16 11.24 9.74 -0.51
N ILE A 17 10.34 8.83 -0.88
CA ILE A 17 10.59 7.39 -0.80
C ILE A 17 11.53 6.91 -1.91
N THR A 18 11.74 7.70 -2.97
CA THR A 18 12.64 7.35 -4.09
C THR A 18 14.10 7.25 -3.70
N LYS A 19 14.47 7.87 -2.56
CA LYS A 19 15.81 7.77 -1.98
C LYS A 19 16.14 6.38 -1.44
N LEU A 20 15.14 5.51 -1.29
CA LEU A 20 15.39 4.12 -0.95
C LEU A 20 15.94 3.39 -2.17
N LYS A 21 17.16 2.86 -2.01
CA LYS A 21 17.65 1.83 -2.93
C LYS A 21 16.68 0.63 -2.84
N ASP A 22 16.41 0.03 -3.99
CA ASP A 22 15.58 -1.20 -4.10
C ASP A 22 14.10 -1.03 -3.69
N CYS A 23 13.48 0.09 -4.11
CA CYS A 23 12.04 0.33 -3.94
C CYS A 23 11.16 -0.83 -4.45
N GLY A 24 11.61 -1.61 -5.44
CA GLY A 24 10.91 -2.79 -5.96
C GLY A 24 10.55 -3.81 -4.86
N ILE A 25 11.49 -4.11 -3.96
CA ILE A 25 11.24 -5.07 -2.86
C ILE A 25 10.14 -4.56 -1.92
N ILE A 26 10.09 -3.24 -1.70
CA ILE A 26 9.09 -2.61 -0.83
C ILE A 26 7.72 -2.69 -1.49
N ILE A 27 7.65 -2.46 -2.80
CA ILE A 27 6.41 -2.55 -3.59
C ILE A 27 5.87 -3.97 -3.51
N ASP A 28 6.68 -4.97 -3.84
CA ASP A 28 6.29 -6.38 -3.83
C ASP A 28 5.73 -6.78 -2.46
N LYS A 29 6.42 -6.37 -1.38
CA LYS A 29 5.96 -6.64 -0.01
C LYS A 29 4.69 -5.90 0.34
N CYS A 30 4.53 -4.65 -0.06
CA CYS A 30 3.30 -3.90 0.19
C CYS A 30 2.12 -4.52 -0.57
N ILE A 31 2.31 -5.00 -1.80
CA ILE A 31 1.27 -5.67 -2.58
C ILE A 31 0.90 -7.01 -1.91
N GLU A 32 1.89 -7.84 -1.58
CA GLU A 32 1.71 -9.10 -0.86
C GLU A 32 0.91 -8.88 0.44
N TRP A 33 1.28 -7.86 1.22
CA TRP A 33 0.58 -7.56 2.47
C TRP A 33 -0.82 -7.01 2.24
N LEU A 34 -1.03 -6.15 1.24
CA LEU A 34 -2.33 -5.58 0.92
C LEU A 34 -3.36 -6.65 0.55
N ILE A 35 -2.98 -7.67 -0.20
CA ILE A 35 -3.90 -8.74 -0.63
C ILE A 35 -4.03 -9.87 0.40
N SER A 36 -3.16 -9.92 1.42
CA SER A 36 -3.20 -10.95 2.46
C SER A 36 -4.29 -10.67 3.50
N GLU A 37 -5.29 -11.56 3.58
CA GLU A 37 -6.33 -11.50 4.63
C GLU A 37 -5.76 -11.71 6.05
N ASN A 38 -4.58 -12.33 6.16
CA ASN A 38 -3.93 -12.60 7.45
C ASN A 38 -3.19 -11.37 8.01
N GLU A 39 -2.98 -10.33 7.19
CA GLU A 39 -2.30 -9.12 7.64
C GLU A 39 -3.25 -8.15 8.34
N LYS A 40 -2.72 -7.45 9.33
CA LYS A 40 -3.51 -6.50 10.13
C LYS A 40 -3.99 -5.35 9.24
N PRO A 41 -5.24 -4.85 9.43
CA PRO A 41 -5.77 -3.73 8.63
C PRO A 41 -4.83 -2.52 8.51
N ALA A 42 -4.14 -2.16 9.59
CA ALA A 42 -3.18 -1.06 9.58
C ALA A 42 -2.01 -1.28 8.60
N ILE A 43 -1.46 -2.50 8.52
CA ILE A 43 -0.37 -2.86 7.59
C ILE A 43 -0.85 -2.65 6.15
N ARG A 44 -2.07 -3.08 5.87
CA ARG A 44 -2.68 -3.01 4.55
C ARG A 44 -2.99 -1.58 4.14
N CYS A 45 -3.51 -0.77 5.06
CA CYS A 45 -3.70 0.66 4.85
C CYS A 45 -2.38 1.39 4.56
N TYR A 46 -1.32 1.12 5.32
CA TYR A 46 0.00 1.73 5.04
C TYR A 46 0.58 1.25 3.71
N SER A 47 0.35 -0.01 3.35
CA SER A 47 0.76 -0.55 2.06
C SER A 47 0.09 0.20 0.91
N ILE A 48 -1.21 0.51 1.02
CA ILE A 48 -1.92 1.36 0.04
C ILE A 48 -1.26 2.74 -0.10
N ASP A 49 -0.95 3.39 1.03
CA ASP A 49 -0.36 4.74 1.01
C ASP A 49 1.04 4.73 0.36
N ILE A 50 1.85 3.70 0.67
CA ILE A 50 3.21 3.55 0.12
C ILE A 50 3.17 3.26 -1.38
N ILE A 51 2.33 2.32 -1.83
CA ILE A 51 2.21 2.00 -3.25
C ILE A 51 1.67 3.21 -4.01
N TYR A 52 0.70 3.95 -3.47
CA TYR A 52 0.20 5.17 -4.09
C TYR A 52 1.28 6.25 -4.25
N ASN A 53 2.17 6.38 -3.27
CA ASN A 53 3.30 7.29 -3.40
C ASN A 53 4.29 6.81 -4.47
N LEU A 54 4.58 5.50 -4.53
CA LEU A 54 5.53 4.92 -5.47
C LEU A 54 5.03 4.85 -6.91
N TYR A 55 3.73 4.60 -7.14
CA TYR A 55 3.16 4.54 -8.50
C TYR A 55 3.37 5.85 -9.28
N LYS A 56 3.40 6.99 -8.57
CA LYS A 56 3.65 8.31 -9.18
C LYS A 56 5.04 8.43 -9.81
N ILE A 57 5.98 7.62 -9.34
CA ILE A 57 7.36 7.57 -9.83
C ILE A 57 7.54 6.40 -10.81
N GLU A 58 6.84 5.30 -10.58
CA GLU A 58 6.90 4.06 -11.37
C GLU A 58 5.53 3.75 -11.99
N PRO A 59 5.16 4.37 -13.13
CA PRO A 59 3.82 4.27 -13.70
C PRO A 59 3.42 2.84 -14.10
N GLN A 60 4.41 1.99 -14.37
CA GLN A 60 4.24 0.56 -14.66
C GLN A 60 3.51 -0.21 -13.56
N LEU A 61 3.54 0.28 -12.31
CA LEU A 61 2.82 -0.32 -11.18
C LEU A 61 1.31 -0.03 -11.20
N LYS A 62 0.84 0.89 -12.04
CA LYS A 62 -0.54 1.39 -12.00
C LYS A 62 -1.57 0.25 -12.10
N ASN A 63 -1.37 -0.67 -13.05
CA ASN A 63 -2.33 -1.76 -13.29
C ASN A 63 -2.40 -2.75 -12.12
N GLU A 64 -1.24 -3.09 -11.56
CA GLU A 64 -1.15 -4.00 -10.41
C GLU A 64 -1.77 -3.34 -9.18
N PHE A 65 -1.49 -2.05 -8.97
CA PHE A 65 -2.04 -1.30 -7.85
C PHE A 65 -3.56 -1.15 -7.94
N ILE A 66 -4.10 -0.83 -9.11
CA ILE A 66 -5.56 -0.78 -9.35
C ILE A 66 -6.20 -2.13 -9.03
N SER A 67 -5.59 -3.23 -9.48
CA SER A 67 -6.08 -4.58 -9.22
C SER A 67 -6.08 -4.89 -7.71
N ALA A 68 -5.02 -4.54 -7.00
CA ALA A 68 -4.94 -4.71 -5.56
C ALA A 68 -5.96 -3.84 -4.80
N LEU A 69 -6.25 -2.62 -5.30
CA LEU A 69 -7.29 -1.75 -4.73
C LEU A 69 -8.69 -2.33 -4.91
N TYR A 70 -9.00 -2.97 -6.05
CA TYR A 70 -10.28 -3.65 -6.22
C TYR A 70 -10.49 -4.76 -5.18
N ILE A 71 -9.46 -5.58 -4.94
CA ILE A 71 -9.49 -6.59 -3.89
C ILE A 71 -9.72 -5.93 -2.52
N ALA A 72 -9.00 -4.83 -2.23
CA ALA A 72 -9.11 -4.12 -0.96
C ALA A 72 -10.45 -3.39 -0.74
N LYS A 73 -11.22 -3.07 -1.80
CA LYS A 73 -12.57 -2.48 -1.68
C LYS A 73 -13.60 -3.48 -1.17
N GLU A 74 -13.38 -4.77 -1.42
CA GLU A 74 -14.21 -5.85 -0.92
C GLU A 74 -13.75 -6.41 0.43
N ASP A 75 -12.76 -5.75 1.07
CA ASP A 75 -12.12 -6.27 2.27
C ASP A 75 -13.03 -6.36 3.51
N LYS A 76 -12.86 -7.39 4.35
CA LYS A 76 -13.63 -7.53 5.60
C LYS A 76 -13.46 -6.33 6.56
N SER A 77 -12.34 -5.62 6.51
CA SER A 77 -12.08 -4.44 7.32
C SER A 77 -12.62 -3.15 6.69
N SER A 78 -13.54 -2.48 7.38
CA SER A 78 -14.06 -1.17 7.00
C SER A 78 -12.98 -0.11 6.78
N ALA A 79 -11.90 -0.16 7.58
CA ALA A 79 -10.76 0.74 7.44
C ALA A 79 -10.01 0.55 6.12
N VAL A 80 -9.82 -0.70 5.71
CA VAL A 80 -9.17 -1.04 4.42
C VAL A 80 -10.08 -0.65 3.26
N LYS A 81 -11.38 -0.98 3.32
CA LYS A 81 -12.36 -0.56 2.31
C LYS A 81 -12.37 0.96 2.10
N TYR A 82 -12.43 1.72 3.20
CA TYR A 82 -12.45 3.18 3.16
C TYR A 82 -11.15 3.71 2.53
N LYS A 83 -10.00 3.22 2.98
CA LYS A 83 -8.70 3.64 2.45
C LYS A 83 -8.60 3.34 0.95
N ALA A 84 -8.94 2.13 0.52
CA ALA A 84 -8.89 1.74 -0.88
C ALA A 84 -9.81 2.60 -1.75
N SER A 85 -11.04 2.82 -1.32
CA SER A 85 -12.01 3.66 -2.05
C SER A 85 -11.56 5.11 -2.15
N LYS A 86 -11.03 5.67 -1.04
CA LYS A 86 -10.49 7.02 -1.02
C LYS A 86 -9.29 7.14 -1.97
N THR A 87 -8.34 6.21 -1.92
CA THR A 87 -7.17 6.24 -2.80
C THR A 87 -7.56 6.09 -4.27
N PHE A 88 -8.54 5.24 -4.58
CA PHE A 88 -9.06 5.06 -5.94
C PHE A 88 -9.65 6.34 -6.52
N SER A 89 -10.24 7.22 -5.70
CA SER A 89 -10.76 8.51 -6.17
C SER A 89 -9.68 9.51 -6.61
N PHE A 90 -8.40 9.23 -6.32
CA PHE A 90 -7.26 10.06 -6.75
C PHE A 90 -6.51 9.49 -7.97
N LEU A 91 -6.93 8.34 -8.50
CA LEU A 91 -6.32 7.66 -9.65
C LEU A 91 -7.04 7.98 -10.96
#